data_AF-A0AA41BKH6-F1
#
_entry.id   AF-A0AA41BKH6-F1
#
_cell.length_a   1.000
_cell.length_b   1.000
_cell.length_c   1.000
_cell.angle_alpha   90.00
_cell.angle_beta   90.00
_cell.angle_gamma   90.00
#
_symmetry.space_group_name_H-M   'P 1'
#
loop_
_entity.id
_entity.type
_entity.pdbx_description
1 polymer ?
#
loop_
_entity_poly.entity_id
_entity_poly.type
_entity_poly.pdbx_seq_one_letter_code
_entity_poly.pdbx_strand_id
1 'polypeptide(L)' 'MSKAGASLATCYGPVSPHVMTKAENIRLLILDEDGVLSDGLIYMGNNGEELKAFNVRAGY' A
#
# COMPACT_ATOMS: atom_id res chain seq x y z
N MET A 1 9.19 30.82 -16.54
CA MET A 1 9.35 29.42 -16.99
C MET A 1 8.57 28.53 -16.03
N SER A 2 7.43 28.01 -16.47
CA SER A 2 6.50 27.25 -15.62
C SER A 2 7.11 25.92 -15.19
N LYS A 3 7.19 25.64 -13.88
CA LYS A 3 7.48 24.30 -13.31
C LYS A 3 6.31 23.33 -13.56
N ALA A 4 5.84 23.23 -14.80
CA ALA A 4 4.88 22.22 -15.18
C ALA A 4 5.63 20.88 -15.32
N GLY A 5 5.40 19.95 -14.39
CA GLY A 5 5.77 18.54 -14.60
C GLY A 5 7.01 17.98 -13.91
N ALA A 6 7.56 18.64 -12.88
CA ALA A 6 8.67 18.04 -12.13
C ALA A 6 8.16 16.85 -11.29
N SER A 7 8.40 15.61 -11.72
CA SER A 7 8.16 14.39 -10.94
C SER A 7 9.41 13.97 -10.16
N LEU A 8 9.24 13.41 -8.98
CA LEU A 8 10.32 12.85 -8.16
C LEU A 8 10.44 11.35 -8.42
N ALA A 9 11.65 10.83 -8.61
CA ALA A 9 11.88 9.42 -8.90
C ALA A 9 11.82 8.56 -7.62
N THR A 10 11.22 7.37 -7.71
CA THR A 10 11.22 6.34 -6.66
C THR A 10 11.53 4.98 -7.28
N CYS A 11 11.79 3.95 -6.47
CA CYS A 11 11.95 2.59 -6.97
C CYS A 11 10.66 1.96 -7.55
N TYR A 12 9.50 2.62 -7.36
CA TYR A 12 8.20 2.23 -7.93
C TYR A 12 7.77 3.15 -9.09
N GLY A 13 8.65 4.06 -9.54
CA GLY A 13 8.37 5.01 -10.62
C GLY A 13 8.24 6.47 -10.15
N PRO A 14 7.95 7.39 -11.07
CA PRO A 14 7.84 8.82 -10.77
C PRO A 14 6.58 9.17 -9.99
N VAL A 15 6.69 10.04 -8.99
CA VAL A 15 5.57 10.58 -8.19
C VAL A 15 5.52 12.10 -8.24
N SER A 16 4.34 12.69 -8.06
CA SER A 16 4.21 14.15 -8.03
C SER A 16 4.82 14.74 -6.74
N PRO A 17 5.37 15.98 -6.78
CA PRO A 17 5.89 16.64 -5.59
C PRO A 17 4.81 16.83 -4.52
N HIS A 18 3.56 17.06 -4.93
CA HIS A 18 2.41 17.19 -4.03
C HIS A 18 2.18 15.93 -3.19
N VAL A 19 2.28 14.75 -3.80
CA VAL A 19 2.16 13.47 -3.08
C VAL A 19 3.31 13.31 -2.08
N MET A 20 4.54 13.68 -2.46
CA MET A 20 5.69 13.59 -1.57
C MET A 20 5.59 14.54 -0.36
N THR A 21 5.14 15.78 -0.55
CA THR A 21 4.91 16.73 0.56
C THR A 21 3.85 16.22 1.53
N LYS A 22 2.80 15.55 1.04
CA LYS A 22 1.82 14.88 1.91
C LYS A 22 2.45 13.70 2.66
N ALA A 23 3.20 12.86 1.96
CA ALA A 23 3.82 11.66 2.53
C ALA A 23 4.85 11.98 3.62
N GLU A 24 5.60 13.09 3.48
CA GLU A 24 6.62 13.55 4.43
C GLU A 24 6.11 13.75 5.86
N ASN A 25 4.82 14.09 6.03
CA ASN A 25 4.23 14.41 7.33
C ASN A 25 3.43 13.25 7.95
N ILE A 26 3.42 12.07 7.31
CA ILE A 26 2.66 10.92 7.80
C ILE A 26 3.32 10.38 9.07
N ARG A 27 2.54 10.33 10.16
CA ARG A 27 2.94 9.74 11.45
C ARG A 27 2.11 8.52 11.85
N LEU A 28 1.07 8.22 11.09
CA LEU A 28 0.16 7.09 11.27
C LEU A 28 -0.30 6.61 9.89
N LEU A 29 -0.23 5.31 9.66
CA LEU A 29 -0.76 4.65 8.47
C LEU A 29 -1.87 3.70 8.90
N ILE A 30 -3.06 3.87 8.34
CA ILE A 30 -4.21 2.99 8.55
C ILE A 30 -4.43 2.22 7.26
N LEU A 31 -4.58 0.90 7.38
CA LEU A 31 -4.74 -0.02 6.27
C LEU A 31 -6.01 -0.84 6.47
N ASP A 32 -6.74 -1.05 5.39
CA ASP A 32 -7.78 -2.07 5.34
C ASP A 32 -7.14 -3.46 5.28
N GLU A 33 -7.89 -4.50 5.63
CA GLU A 33 -7.39 -5.87 5.63
C GLU A 33 -7.60 -6.51 4.25
N ASP A 34 -8.86 -6.60 3.82
CA ASP A 34 -9.23 -7.40 2.66
C ASP A 34 -9.06 -6.65 1.34
N GLY A 35 -8.16 -7.19 0.50
CA GLY A 35 -7.78 -6.58 -0.78
C GLY A 35 -6.70 -5.50 -0.66
N VAL A 36 -6.19 -5.24 0.55
CA VAL A 36 -5.03 -4.36 0.77
C VAL A 36 -3.88 -5.15 1.39
N LEU A 37 -4.09 -5.76 2.57
CA LEU A 37 -3.09 -6.61 3.23
C LEU A 37 -3.17 -8.06 2.78
N SER A 38 -4.37 -8.50 2.37
CA SER A 38 -4.62 -9.77 1.69
C SER A 38 -4.89 -9.57 0.20
N ASP A 39 -4.97 -10.68 -0.54
CA ASP A 39 -5.46 -10.71 -1.92
C ASP A 39 -7.00 -10.61 -2.02
N GLY A 40 -7.68 -10.39 -0.89
CA GLY A 40 -9.14 -10.30 -0.80
C GLY A 40 -9.85 -11.66 -0.76
N LEU A 41 -9.10 -12.76 -0.70
CA LEU A 41 -9.67 -14.11 -0.60
C LEU A 41 -9.78 -14.56 0.87
N ILE A 42 -10.87 -15.25 1.16
CA ILE A 42 -11.10 -15.95 2.42
C ILE A 42 -11.21 -17.44 2.10
N TYR A 43 -10.33 -18.24 2.69
CA TYR A 43 -10.31 -19.68 2.50
C TYR A 43 -11.00 -20.35 3.69
N MET A 44 -12.08 -21.07 3.41
CA MET A 44 -12.86 -21.78 4.43
C MET A 44 -12.60 -23.28 4.37
N GLY A 45 -12.28 -23.89 5.50
CA GLY A 45 -12.09 -25.33 5.65
C GLY A 45 -13.38 -26.06 6.00
N ASN A 46 -13.39 -27.37 5.78
CA ASN A 46 -14.57 -28.22 6.01
C ASN A 46 -14.97 -28.32 7.49
N ASN A 47 -14.09 -27.96 8.44
CA ASN A 47 -14.36 -28.00 9.87
C ASN A 47 -14.51 -26.59 10.47
N GLY A 48 -14.78 -25.58 9.64
CA GLY A 48 -14.94 -24.19 10.07
C GLY A 48 -13.62 -23.46 10.26
N GLU A 49 -12.51 -23.96 9.71
CA GLU A 49 -11.26 -23.20 9.63
C GLU A 49 -11.45 -21.97 8.71
N GLU A 50 -10.84 -20.85 9.08
CA GLU A 50 -10.75 -19.65 8.24
C GLU A 50 -9.28 -19.27 8.08
N LEU A 51 -8.84 -19.12 6.84
CA LEU A 51 -7.45 -18.79 6.49
C LEU A 51 -7.43 -17.58 5.56
N LYS A 52 -6.45 -16.70 5.79
CA LYS A 52 -6.17 -15.52 4.98
C LYS A 52 -4.67 -15.43 4.69
N ALA A 53 -4.32 -15.05 3.47
CA ALA A 53 -2.93 -14.93 3.05
C ALA A 53 -2.44 -13.49 3.19
N PHE A 54 -1.25 -13.31 3.74
CA PHE A 54 -0.59 -12.00 3.89
C PHE A 54 0.79 -12.02 3.22
N ASN A 55 1.23 -10.87 2.71
CA ASN A 55 2.54 -10.75 2.07
C ASN A 55 3.65 -10.42 3.08
N VAL A 56 4.69 -11.25 3.14
CA VAL A 56 5.84 -11.03 4.05
C VAL A 56 6.55 -9.69 3.83
N ARG A 57 6.59 -9.18 2.59
CA ARG A 57 7.21 -7.88 2.26
C ARG A 57 6.42 -6.69 2.82
N ALA A 58 5.14 -6.87 3.13
CA ALA A 58 4.32 -5.82 3.74
C ALA A 58 4.56 -5.69 5.26
N GLY A 59 5.10 -6.73 5.90
CA GLY A 59 5.43 -6.75 7.34
C GLY A 59 6.91 -6.59 7.67
N TYR A 60 7.79 -6.59 6.67
CA TYR A 60 9.24 -6.38 6.80
C TYR A 60 9.59 -4.88 6.74
#